data_AF-A0A6A5X077-F1
#
_entry.id   AF-A0A6A5X077-F1
#
_cell.length_a   1.000
_cell.length_b   1.000
_cell.length_c   1.000
_cell.angle_alpha   90.00
_cell.angle_beta   90.00
_cell.angle_gamma   90.00
#
_symmetry.space_group_name_H-M   'P 1'
#
loop_
_entity.id
_entity.type
_entity.pdbx_description
1 polymer ?
#
loop_
_entity_poly.entity_id
_entity_poly.type
_entity_poly.pdbx_seq_one_letter_code
_entity_poly.pdbx_strand_id
1 'polypeptide(L)'
;MRYGHWDVILFPRESLIPIQEFKTVCYATQDEYGRQLPTLTCYVVSLPPSTPFKVSFHSWISKPKPSALIESQRKGSQRVVYTVHISIDGTRVFHDFFEVSSKWPIEIGDQRKSSLEFPPFRQTVLMQSCWDPREKLGRIKIFLAEQLVSKSSAGTDVEWGHKNDIVRFSFEHAPRDILEQAGISWP
;
A
#
# COMPACT_ATOMS: atom_id res chain seq x y z
N MET A 1 1.08 9.79 -1.89
CA MET A 1 2.47 9.35 -1.66
C MET A 1 2.99 8.67 -2.92
N ARG A 2 4.00 9.25 -3.58
CA ARG A 2 4.42 8.86 -4.94
C ARG A 2 5.79 8.16 -5.00
N TYR A 3 5.85 7.05 -5.74
CA TYR A 3 7.08 6.32 -6.09
C TYR A 3 7.15 6.06 -7.60
N GLY A 4 8.05 6.73 -8.30
CA GLY A 4 8.13 6.67 -9.77
C GLY A 4 6.82 7.10 -10.42
N HIS A 5 6.16 6.16 -11.08
CA HIS A 5 4.84 6.36 -11.72
C HIS A 5 3.67 5.90 -10.85
N TRP A 6 3.93 5.30 -9.69
CA TRP A 6 2.89 4.85 -8.76
C TRP A 6 2.61 5.92 -7.73
N ASP A 7 1.34 6.12 -7.40
CA ASP A 7 0.94 7.05 -6.34
C ASP A 7 -0.27 6.49 -5.58
N VAL A 8 -0.24 6.68 -4.27
CA VAL A 8 -1.23 6.13 -3.35
C VAL A 8 -1.75 7.25 -2.50
N ILE A 9 -3.07 7.43 -2.50
CA ILE A 9 -3.73 8.53 -1.82
C ILE A 9 -4.85 7.97 -0.95
N LEU A 10 -4.90 8.40 0.31
CA LEU A 10 -5.97 8.02 1.24
C LEU A 10 -7.06 9.09 1.24
N PHE A 11 -8.32 8.66 1.32
CA PHE A 11 -9.48 9.54 1.49
C PHE A 11 -10.39 8.99 2.58
N PRO A 12 -10.99 9.83 3.44
CA PRO A 12 -12.22 9.43 4.14
C PRO A 12 -13.24 8.96 3.09
N ARG A 13 -14.02 7.89 3.35
CA ARG A 13 -14.81 7.21 2.30
C ARG A 13 -15.64 8.16 1.43
N GLU A 14 -16.40 9.04 2.06
CA GLU A 14 -17.34 9.95 1.39
C GLU A 14 -16.70 11.29 0.98
N SER A 15 -15.40 11.48 1.25
CA SER A 15 -14.69 12.71 0.96
C SER A 15 -14.00 12.65 -0.40
N LEU A 16 -14.11 13.75 -1.15
CA LEU A 16 -13.29 14.00 -2.35
C LEU A 16 -11.95 14.66 -2.01
N ILE A 17 -11.77 15.08 -0.76
CA ILE A 17 -10.54 15.70 -0.27
C ILE A 17 -9.66 14.60 0.32
N PRO A 18 -8.41 14.43 -0.16
CA PRO A 18 -7.50 13.43 0.37
C PRO A 18 -7.03 13.78 1.77
N ILE A 19 -6.64 12.76 2.54
CA ILE A 19 -5.98 12.97 3.83
C ILE A 19 -4.59 13.57 3.54
N GLN A 20 -4.30 14.71 4.16
CA GLN A 20 -3.02 15.39 4.00
C GLN A 20 -1.87 14.52 4.53
N GLU A 21 -0.81 14.44 3.73
CA GLU A 21 0.43 13.74 4.04
C GLU A 21 1.48 14.72 4.57
N PHE A 22 2.25 14.30 5.57
CA PHE A 22 3.34 15.09 6.16
C PHE A 22 4.63 14.27 6.20
N LYS A 23 5.78 14.96 6.08
CA LYS A 23 7.13 14.36 6.16
C LYS A 23 7.28 13.06 5.35
N THR A 24 6.94 13.11 4.07
CA THR A 24 7.11 11.96 3.17
C THR A 24 8.58 11.69 2.91
N VAL A 25 9.05 10.47 3.22
CA VAL A 25 10.45 10.03 3.06
C VAL A 25 10.48 8.61 2.50
N CYS A 26 11.56 8.24 1.81
CA CYS A 26 11.76 6.89 1.27
C CYS A 26 12.99 6.23 1.90
N TYR A 27 12.85 4.97 2.31
CA TYR A 27 13.91 4.15 2.90
C TYR A 27 14.10 2.86 2.10
N ALA A 28 15.34 2.43 1.96
CA ALA A 28 15.65 1.08 1.51
C ALA A 28 15.50 0.12 2.70
N THR A 29 14.45 -0.72 2.67
CA THR A 29 14.19 -1.73 3.71
C THR A 29 14.39 -3.12 3.14
N GLN A 30 14.39 -4.15 3.98
CA GLN A 30 14.37 -5.53 3.49
C GLN A 30 12.95 -6.11 3.51
N ASP A 31 12.61 -6.89 2.50
CA ASP A 31 11.43 -7.77 2.50
C ASP A 31 11.67 -9.04 3.34
N GLU A 32 10.69 -9.94 3.38
CA GLU A 32 10.76 -11.19 4.14
C GLU A 32 11.87 -12.15 3.64
N TYR A 33 12.39 -11.91 2.43
CA TYR A 33 13.43 -12.69 1.77
C TYR A 33 14.79 -11.96 1.77
N GLY A 34 14.91 -10.85 2.50
CA GLY A 34 16.14 -10.07 2.59
C GLY A 34 16.43 -9.19 1.37
N ARG A 35 15.51 -9.08 0.42
CA ARG A 35 15.67 -8.25 -0.78
C ARG A 35 15.37 -6.79 -0.44
N GLN A 36 16.10 -5.88 -1.08
CA GLN A 36 15.88 -4.45 -0.92
C GLN A 36 14.51 -4.06 -1.50
N LEU A 37 13.67 -3.47 -0.66
CA LEU A 37 12.32 -3.01 -0.95
C LEU A 37 12.21 -1.54 -0.53
N PRO A 38 12.01 -0.63 -1.50
CA PRO A 38 11.67 0.76 -1.23
C PRO A 38 10.43 0.85 -0.35
N THR A 39 10.56 1.48 0.81
CA THR A 39 9.45 1.79 1.71
C THR A 39 9.32 3.29 1.83
N LEU A 40 8.25 3.84 1.29
CA LEU A 40 7.87 5.22 1.51
C LEU A 40 7.04 5.32 2.77
N THR A 41 7.34 6.32 3.59
CA THR A 41 6.65 6.59 4.84
C THR A 41 6.18 8.04 4.85
N CYS A 42 4.99 8.29 5.38
CA CYS A 42 4.54 9.64 5.73
C CYS A 42 3.68 9.57 6.99
N TYR A 43 3.40 10.75 7.54
CA TYR A 43 2.41 10.91 8.59
C TYR A 43 1.09 11.38 7.99
N VAL A 44 -0.02 10.92 8.55
CA VAL A 44 -1.37 11.37 8.24
C VAL A 44 -2.16 11.63 9.54
N VAL A 45 -3.11 12.55 9.49
CA VAL A 45 -4.01 12.78 10.64
C VAL A 45 -4.94 11.57 10.78
N SER A 46 -5.04 11.04 12.00
CA SER A 46 -5.98 9.97 12.33
C SER A 46 -7.43 10.37 12.06
N LEU A 47 -8.21 9.44 11.51
CA LEU A 47 -9.66 9.48 11.60
C LEU A 47 -10.13 8.81 12.89
N PRO A 48 -11.38 9.03 13.34
CA PRO A 48 -11.95 8.26 14.44
C PRO A 48 -11.86 6.74 14.16
N PRO A 49 -11.64 5.90 15.18
CA PRO A 49 -11.55 4.45 14.99
C PRO A 49 -12.77 3.89 14.25
N SER A 50 -12.54 2.89 13.40
CA SER A 50 -13.57 2.28 12.53
C SER A 50 -14.22 3.24 11.52
N THR A 51 -13.72 4.46 11.38
CA THR A 51 -14.16 5.35 10.29
C THR A 51 -13.78 4.73 8.95
N PRO A 52 -14.73 4.57 8.03
CA PRO A 52 -14.41 4.03 6.72
C PRO A 52 -13.55 4.99 5.90
N PHE A 53 -12.57 4.43 5.21
CA PHE A 53 -11.73 5.18 4.28
C PHE A 53 -11.60 4.42 2.96
N LYS A 54 -11.12 5.11 1.93
CA LYS A 54 -10.78 4.53 0.64
C LYS A 54 -9.35 4.86 0.25
N VAL A 55 -8.76 3.98 -0.53
CA VAL A 55 -7.43 4.11 -1.10
C VAL A 55 -7.59 4.29 -2.60
N SER A 56 -7.08 5.39 -3.13
CA SER A 56 -6.93 5.56 -4.58
C SER A 56 -5.51 5.21 -4.98
N PHE A 57 -5.37 4.21 -5.86
CA PHE A 57 -4.10 3.74 -6.37
C PHE A 57 -3.94 4.15 -7.84
N HIS A 58 -2.92 4.95 -8.12
CA HIS A 58 -2.70 5.58 -9.42
C HIS A 58 -1.46 5.03 -10.11
N SER A 59 -1.56 4.89 -11.43
CA SER A 59 -0.42 4.88 -12.34
C SER A 59 -0.46 6.17 -13.16
N TRP A 60 0.62 6.94 -13.12
CA TRP A 60 0.81 8.13 -13.96
C TRP A 60 1.22 7.79 -15.40
N ILE A 61 1.28 6.51 -15.75
CA ILE A 61 1.44 6.01 -17.11
C ILE A 61 0.23 5.14 -17.47
N SER A 62 -0.29 5.31 -18.69
CA SER A 62 -1.49 4.61 -19.18
C SER A 62 -1.35 3.09 -19.27
N LYS A 63 -0.13 2.57 -19.44
CA LYS A 63 0.21 1.13 -19.46
C LYS A 63 1.54 0.89 -18.72
N PRO A 64 1.52 0.65 -17.39
CA PRO A 64 2.72 0.40 -16.62
C PRO A 64 3.39 -0.91 -17.09
N LYS A 65 4.66 -0.84 -17.49
CA LYS A 65 5.39 -2.00 -18.02
C LYS A 65 5.96 -2.85 -16.88
N PRO A 66 5.78 -4.19 -16.91
CA PRO A 66 6.46 -5.09 -15.99
C PRO A 66 7.98 -4.88 -15.97
N SER A 67 8.59 -5.08 -14.81
CA SER A 67 10.06 -5.02 -14.67
C SER A 67 10.78 -6.09 -15.50
N ALA A 68 12.02 -5.80 -15.89
CA ALA A 68 12.87 -6.79 -16.57
C ALA A 68 13.10 -8.04 -15.70
N LEU A 69 13.12 -7.87 -14.37
CA LEU A 69 13.29 -8.96 -13.42
C LEU A 69 12.13 -9.96 -13.54
N ILE A 70 10.87 -9.50 -13.50
CA ILE A 70 9.73 -10.41 -13.59
C ILE A 70 9.59 -11.03 -14.99
N GLU A 71 9.87 -10.26 -16.05
CA GLU A 71 9.80 -10.76 -17.44
C GLU A 71 10.86 -11.84 -17.70
N SER A 72 12.06 -11.73 -17.10
CA SER A 72 13.10 -12.77 -17.22
C SER A 72 12.69 -14.13 -16.65
N GLN A 73 11.77 -14.14 -15.69
CA GLN A 73 11.25 -15.35 -15.04
C GLN A 73 10.00 -15.91 -15.72
N ARG A 74 9.43 -15.17 -16.68
CA ARG A 74 8.14 -15.47 -17.29
C ARG A 74 8.26 -16.62 -18.29
N LYS A 75 7.46 -17.66 -18.08
CA LYS A 75 7.24 -18.74 -19.06
C LYS A 75 6.14 -18.33 -20.05
N GLY A 76 6.15 -18.94 -21.25
CA GLY A 76 5.24 -18.55 -22.35
C GLY A 76 3.74 -18.62 -22.04
N SER A 77 3.32 -19.52 -21.12
CA SER A 77 1.92 -19.63 -20.68
C SER A 77 1.52 -18.65 -19.57
N GLN A 78 2.48 -17.95 -18.99
CA GLN A 78 2.26 -17.04 -17.88
C GLN A 78 2.00 -15.61 -18.35
N ARG A 79 1.30 -14.85 -17.52
CA ARG A 79 1.09 -13.40 -17.68
C ARG A 79 1.49 -12.69 -16.39
N VAL A 80 1.85 -11.41 -16.52
CA VAL A 80 2.18 -10.57 -15.36
C VAL A 80 0.93 -9.83 -14.90
N VAL A 81 0.71 -9.77 -13.60
CA VAL A 81 -0.30 -8.93 -12.95
C VAL A 81 0.37 -8.05 -11.89
N TYR A 82 -0.25 -6.93 -11.56
CA TYR A 82 0.11 -6.13 -10.38
C TYR A 82 -0.74 -6.57 -9.21
N THR A 83 -0.13 -6.97 -8.11
CA THR A 83 -0.84 -7.30 -6.88
C THR A 83 -0.78 -6.11 -5.93
N VAL A 84 -1.92 -5.82 -5.31
CA VAL A 84 -2.04 -4.84 -4.24
C VAL A 84 -2.44 -5.57 -2.97
N HIS A 85 -1.75 -5.27 -1.90
CA HIS A 85 -2.04 -5.79 -0.57
C HIS A 85 -2.12 -4.63 0.41
N ILE A 86 -3.20 -4.54 1.17
CA ILE A 86 -3.36 -3.55 2.24
C ILE A 86 -3.36 -4.28 3.59
N SER A 87 -2.49 -3.84 4.48
CA SER A 87 -2.46 -4.30 5.87
C SER A 87 -2.61 -3.13 6.83
N ILE A 88 -3.40 -3.32 7.88
CA ILE A 88 -3.62 -2.36 8.96
C ILE A 88 -3.16 -3.02 10.26
N ASP A 89 -2.27 -2.36 11.00
CA ASP A 89 -1.66 -2.93 12.22
C ASP A 89 -1.02 -4.31 12.01
N GLY A 90 -0.52 -4.57 10.80
CA GLY A 90 0.06 -5.86 10.39
C GLY A 90 -0.95 -6.93 9.96
N THR A 91 -2.25 -6.68 10.10
CA THR A 91 -3.31 -7.58 9.63
C THR A 91 -3.67 -7.26 8.19
N ARG A 92 -3.61 -8.25 7.30
CA ARG A 92 -4.05 -8.10 5.90
C ARG A 92 -5.56 -7.95 5.82
N VAL A 93 -6.03 -6.79 5.36
CA VAL A 93 -7.46 -6.46 5.22
C VAL A 93 -7.95 -6.48 3.77
N PHE A 94 -7.03 -6.35 2.80
CA PHE A 94 -7.36 -6.40 1.38
C PHE A 94 -6.21 -7.03 0.59
N HIS A 95 -6.56 -7.84 -0.40
CA HIS A 95 -5.61 -8.37 -1.37
C HIS A 95 -6.33 -8.62 -2.69
N ASP A 96 -5.80 -8.05 -3.76
CA ASP A 96 -6.32 -8.29 -5.10
C ASP A 96 -5.20 -8.08 -6.12
N PHE A 97 -5.48 -8.44 -7.37
CA PHE A 97 -4.57 -8.26 -8.49
C PHE A 97 -5.25 -7.57 -9.66
N PHE A 98 -4.44 -6.85 -10.44
CA PHE A 98 -4.88 -6.03 -11.55
C PHE A 98 -4.06 -6.36 -12.79
N GLU A 99 -4.74 -6.44 -13.92
CA GLU A 99 -4.10 -6.58 -15.22
C GLU A 99 -3.17 -5.40 -15.52
N VAL A 100 -2.12 -5.65 -16.28
CA VAL A 100 -1.26 -4.58 -16.83
C VAL A 100 -2.07 -3.58 -17.66
N SER A 101 -3.14 -4.05 -18.29
CA SER A 101 -4.08 -3.24 -19.08
C SER A 101 -5.21 -2.60 -18.28
N SER A 102 -5.23 -2.74 -16.95
CA SER A 102 -6.25 -2.13 -16.10
C SER A 102 -6.27 -0.61 -16.27
N LYS A 103 -7.45 -0.02 -16.11
CA LYS A 103 -7.59 1.44 -16.04
C LYS A 103 -7.21 1.90 -14.63
N TRP A 104 -6.44 2.97 -14.58
CA TRP A 104 -6.04 3.65 -13.34
C TRP A 104 -6.67 5.05 -13.31
N PRO A 105 -7.05 5.58 -12.14
CA PRO A 105 -6.88 5.01 -10.81
C PRO A 105 -7.81 3.86 -10.48
N ILE A 106 -7.41 3.08 -9.48
CA ILE A 106 -8.23 2.04 -8.87
C ILE A 106 -8.57 2.48 -7.45
N GLU A 107 -9.86 2.55 -7.14
CA GLU A 107 -10.35 2.86 -5.80
C GLU A 107 -10.67 1.58 -5.02
N ILE A 108 -10.12 1.47 -3.82
CA ILE A 108 -10.30 0.32 -2.91
C ILE A 108 -10.96 0.83 -1.63
N GLY A 109 -12.01 0.15 -1.14
CA GLY A 109 -12.72 0.49 0.10
C GLY A 109 -14.12 1.09 -0.08
N ASP A 110 -14.58 1.26 -1.32
CA ASP A 110 -15.94 1.70 -1.68
C ASP A 110 -16.97 0.54 -1.76
N GLN A 111 -16.48 -0.70 -1.82
CA GLN A 111 -17.34 -1.87 -1.96
C GLN A 111 -17.90 -2.33 -0.61
N ARG A 112 -19.21 -2.62 -0.54
CA ARG A 112 -19.93 -3.06 0.67
C ARG A 112 -19.36 -4.31 1.38
N LYS A 113 -18.52 -5.12 0.70
CA LYS A 113 -17.94 -6.36 1.24
C LYS A 113 -16.51 -6.21 1.79
N SER A 114 -15.83 -5.10 1.55
CA SER A 114 -14.43 -4.87 1.95
C SER A 114 -14.22 -3.42 2.41
N SER A 115 -15.00 -3.03 3.41
CA SER A 115 -14.87 -1.73 4.05
C SER A 115 -13.51 -1.62 4.74
N LEU A 116 -12.64 -0.74 4.26
CA LEU A 116 -11.41 -0.41 4.97
C LEU A 116 -11.75 0.53 6.12
N GLU A 117 -11.30 0.19 7.32
CA GLU A 117 -11.60 0.91 8.54
C GLU A 117 -10.35 1.46 9.20
N PHE A 118 -10.41 2.71 9.66
CA PHE A 118 -9.27 3.36 10.29
C PHE A 118 -8.95 2.68 11.63
N PRO A 119 -7.68 2.30 11.88
CA PRO A 119 -7.28 1.70 13.15
C PRO A 119 -7.35 2.71 14.30
N PRO A 120 -7.53 2.24 15.55
CA PRO A 120 -7.41 3.10 16.72
C PRO A 120 -5.96 3.59 16.87
N PHE A 121 -5.78 4.86 17.24
CA PHE A 121 -4.47 5.37 17.60
C PHE A 121 -3.96 4.70 18.88
N ARG A 122 -2.71 4.23 18.85
CA ARG A 122 -2.06 3.60 20.00
C ARG A 122 -0.97 4.50 20.52
N GLN A 123 -1.14 5.00 21.74
CA GLN A 123 -0.15 5.87 22.38
C GLN A 123 1.21 5.17 22.59
N THR A 124 1.23 3.84 22.63
CA THR A 124 2.46 3.04 22.68
C THR A 124 3.37 3.26 21.47
N VAL A 125 2.84 3.72 20.33
CA VAL A 125 3.65 4.11 19.15
C VAL A 125 4.57 5.29 19.49
N LEU A 126 4.12 6.20 20.35
CA LEU A 126 4.95 7.32 20.82
C LEU A 126 6.03 6.91 21.82
N MET A 127 5.84 5.76 22.46
CA MET A 127 6.76 5.23 23.48
C MET A 127 7.84 4.33 22.87
N GLN A 128 7.87 4.18 21.54
CA GLN A 128 8.88 3.40 20.86
C GLN A 128 10.27 4.04 21.01
N SER A 129 11.23 3.26 21.48
CA SER A 129 12.61 3.72 21.71
C SER A 129 13.39 4.01 20.43
N CYS A 130 12.96 3.44 19.31
CA CYS A 130 13.55 3.70 18.00
C CYS A 130 12.47 3.58 16.92
N TRP A 131 12.61 4.39 15.87
CA TRP A 131 11.72 4.37 14.72
C TRP A 131 12.19 3.33 13.69
N ASP A 132 11.32 2.41 13.29
CA ASP A 132 11.60 1.40 12.23
C ASP A 132 10.60 1.57 11.07
N PRO A 133 11.03 1.79 9.80
CA PRO A 133 10.12 1.86 8.65
C PRO A 133 9.33 0.56 8.40
N ARG A 134 9.76 -0.56 8.99
CA ARG A 134 9.10 -1.88 8.90
C ARG A 134 8.08 -2.12 10.01
N GLU A 135 7.99 -1.27 11.04
CA GLU A 135 6.98 -1.38 12.11
C GLU A 135 5.58 -1.51 11.52
N LYS A 136 4.80 -2.46 12.02
CA LYS A 136 3.46 -2.82 11.55
C LYS A 136 2.37 -2.10 12.33
N LEU A 137 2.55 -1.88 13.62
CA LEU A 137 1.55 -1.28 14.52
C LEU A 137 1.40 0.23 14.28
N GLY A 138 0.18 0.74 14.37
CA GLY A 138 -0.13 2.16 14.15
C GLY A 138 0.05 2.60 12.69
N ARG A 139 0.00 1.66 11.75
CA ARG A 139 0.29 1.93 10.33
C ARG A 139 -0.70 1.27 9.40
N ILE A 140 -1.08 2.03 8.38
CA ILE A 140 -1.77 1.54 7.19
C ILE A 140 -0.71 1.34 6.12
N LYS A 141 -0.48 0.10 5.69
CA LYS A 141 0.53 -0.25 4.70
C LYS A 141 -0.09 -0.79 3.44
N ILE A 142 0.42 -0.31 2.30
CA ILE A 142 -0.03 -0.70 0.97
C ILE A 142 1.19 -1.19 0.21
N PHE A 143 1.14 -2.44 -0.22
CA PHE A 143 2.20 -3.13 -0.93
C PHE A 143 1.81 -3.24 -2.40
N LEU A 144 2.74 -2.88 -3.27
CA LEU A 144 2.63 -3.11 -4.70
C LEU A 144 3.71 -4.10 -5.13
N ALA A 145 3.30 -5.11 -5.87
CA ALA A 145 4.21 -6.09 -6.45
C ALA A 145 3.76 -6.50 -7.85
N GLU A 146 4.69 -7.01 -8.64
CA GLU A 146 4.40 -7.77 -9.86
C GLU A 146 4.37 -9.25 -9.51
N GLN A 147 3.47 -10.00 -10.15
CA GLN A 147 3.42 -11.43 -9.96
C GLN A 147 3.07 -12.14 -11.26
N LEU A 148 3.74 -13.27 -11.50
CA LEU A 148 3.40 -14.18 -12.59
C LEU A 148 2.18 -15.00 -12.22
N VAL A 149 1.25 -15.14 -13.15
CA VAL A 149 0.08 -15.99 -13.01
C VAL A 149 -0.11 -16.86 -14.24
N SER A 150 -0.49 -18.12 -14.02
CA SER A 150 -0.91 -19.06 -15.05
C SER A 150 -2.33 -19.56 -14.80
N LYS A 151 -3.00 -20.03 -15.85
CA LYS A 151 -4.25 -20.77 -15.69
C LYS A 151 -3.92 -22.14 -15.10
N SER A 152 -4.60 -22.55 -14.04
CA SER A 152 -4.43 -23.90 -13.51
C SER A 152 -4.94 -24.95 -14.50
N SER A 153 -4.28 -26.11 -14.53
CA SER A 153 -4.71 -27.29 -15.28
C SER A 153 -6.08 -27.84 -14.82
N ALA A 154 -6.54 -27.47 -13.62
CA ALA A 154 -7.82 -27.89 -13.05
C ALA A 154 -9.01 -26.94 -13.36
N GLY A 155 -8.80 -25.88 -14.15
CA GLY A 155 -9.87 -25.21 -14.89
C GLY A 155 -10.53 -23.97 -14.28
N THR A 156 -10.28 -23.62 -13.00
CA THR A 156 -10.88 -22.40 -12.40
C THR A 156 -9.95 -21.58 -11.52
N ASP A 157 -8.85 -22.14 -11.02
CA ASP A 157 -7.96 -21.43 -10.11
C ASP A 157 -6.73 -20.83 -10.81
N VAL A 158 -6.20 -19.75 -10.23
CA VAL A 158 -5.00 -19.08 -10.73
C VAL A 158 -3.78 -19.66 -10.04
N GLU A 159 -2.84 -20.16 -10.84
CA GLU A 159 -1.55 -20.61 -10.31
C GLU A 159 -0.60 -19.41 -10.17
N TRP A 160 -0.21 -19.15 -8.93
CA TRP A 160 0.68 -18.06 -8.58
C TRP A 160 2.14 -18.48 -8.77
N GLY A 161 2.86 -17.71 -9.59
CA GLY A 161 4.28 -17.86 -9.86
C GLY A 161 5.15 -16.87 -9.09
N HIS A 162 6.33 -16.59 -9.65
CA HIS A 162 7.31 -15.68 -9.06
C HIS A 162 6.70 -14.30 -8.78
N LYS A 163 7.06 -13.72 -7.64
CA LYS A 163 6.63 -12.40 -7.17
C LYS A 163 7.83 -11.46 -7.05
N ASN A 164 7.63 -10.21 -7.42
CA ASN A 164 8.61 -9.14 -7.29
C ASN A 164 7.96 -7.94 -6.59
N ASP A 165 8.34 -7.67 -5.35
CA ASP A 165 7.84 -6.51 -4.61
C ASP A 165 8.46 -5.23 -5.18
N ILE A 166 7.62 -4.27 -5.59
CA ILE A 166 8.06 -3.01 -6.20
C ILE A 166 8.31 -1.97 -5.13
N VAL A 167 7.30 -1.75 -4.28
CA VAL A 167 7.30 -0.67 -3.29
C VAL A 167 6.28 -0.94 -2.18
N ARG A 168 6.59 -0.43 -0.99
CA ARG A 168 5.69 -0.37 0.15
C ARG A 168 5.40 1.10 0.47
N PHE A 169 4.13 1.47 0.55
CA PHE A 169 3.67 2.75 1.07
C PHE A 169 3.20 2.53 2.50
N SER A 170 3.65 3.36 3.43
CA SER A 170 3.41 3.17 4.87
C SER A 170 2.95 4.48 5.50
N PHE A 171 1.67 4.56 5.81
CA PHE A 171 1.04 5.72 6.41
C PHE A 171 1.01 5.54 7.92
N GLU A 172 1.82 6.32 8.64
CA GLU A 172 1.79 6.41 10.09
C GLU A 172 0.73 7.42 10.50
N HIS A 173 -0.21 7.02 11.34
CA HIS A 173 -1.32 7.91 11.70
C HIS A 173 -1.23 8.31 13.17
N ALA A 174 -1.51 9.58 13.44
CA ALA A 174 -1.66 10.07 14.80
C ALA A 174 -2.70 11.21 14.85
N PRO A 175 -3.35 11.43 16.00
CA PRO A 175 -4.15 12.61 16.27
C PRO A 175 -3.40 13.89 15.88
N ARG A 176 -4.14 14.89 15.39
CA ARG A 176 -3.55 16.14 14.88
C ARG A 176 -2.72 16.86 15.93
N ASP A 177 -3.26 16.99 17.14
CA ASP A 177 -2.59 17.63 18.28
C ASP A 177 -1.24 16.97 18.60
N ILE A 178 -1.15 15.64 18.48
CA ILE A 178 0.09 14.89 18.68
C ILE A 178 1.09 15.18 17.55
N LEU A 179 0.64 15.23 16.30
CA LEU A 179 1.48 15.58 15.16
C LEU A 179 1.97 17.04 15.22
N GLU A 180 1.14 17.97 15.71
CA GLU A 180 1.51 19.37 15.94
C GLU A 180 2.56 19.47 17.07
N GLN A 181 2.32 18.84 18.22
CA GLN A 181 3.30 18.80 19.32
C GLN A 181 4.65 18.21 18.87
N ALA A 182 4.64 17.24 17.94
CA ALA A 182 5.84 16.64 17.36
C ALA A 182 6.49 17.47 16.23
N GLY A 183 5.97 18.66 15.89
CA GLY A 183 6.51 19.47 14.81
C GLY A 183 6.33 18.85 13.42
N ILE A 184 5.25 18.08 13.21
CA ILE A 184 4.98 17.34 11.97
C ILE A 184 3.88 18.01 11.13
N SER A 185 2.77 18.41 11.74
CA SER A 185 1.60 18.94 11.03
C SER A 185 1.34 20.43 11.26
N TRP A 186 2.40 21.22 11.40
CA TRP A 186 2.27 22.69 11.37
C TRP A 186 2.07 23.21 9.94
N PRO A 187 1.33 24.31 9.76
CA PRO A 187 1.24 25.03 8.48
C PRO A 187 2.58 25.57 7.97
#